data_AF-B9YD33-F1
#
_entry.id   AF-B9YD33-F1
#
_cell.length_a   1.000
_cell.length_b   1.000
_cell.length_c   1.000
_cell.angle_alpha   90.00
_cell.angle_beta   90.00
_cell.angle_gamma   90.00
#
_symmetry.space_group_name_H-M   'P 1'
#
loop_
_entity.id
_entity.type
_entity.pdbx_description
1 polymer ?
#
loop_
_entity_poly.entity_id
_entity_poly.type
_entity_poly.pdbx_seq_one_letter_code
_entity_poly.pdbx_strand_id
1 'polypeptide(L)'
;MKNSKKLLEDIPNKIQNKLGIVADVNLLTKDGLDYIEIVVSPWSFPVNYDGEYHYRSGSTKHLLRGNALINFLMTKTGLKWDAATISNIGIDDLDISNAELLEKLDLVADGKLKRARALCF
;
A
#
# COMPACT_ATOMS: atom_id res chain seq x y z
N MET A 1 32.13 -17.28 7.80
CA MET A 1 30.77 -17.89 7.67
C MET A 1 30.84 -19.18 6.84
N LYS A 2 30.11 -20.26 7.17
CA LYS A 2 30.07 -21.49 6.34
C LYS A 2 29.06 -21.34 5.19
N ASN A 3 29.35 -21.90 4.01
CA ASN A 3 28.49 -21.89 2.80
C ASN A 3 28.22 -20.52 2.15
N SER A 4 29.11 -19.54 2.32
CA SER A 4 28.92 -18.19 1.75
C SER A 4 28.66 -18.18 0.24
N LYS A 5 29.35 -19.02 -0.55
CA LYS A 5 29.12 -19.15 -2.01
C LYS A 5 27.69 -19.55 -2.34
N LYS A 6 27.14 -20.54 -1.63
CA LYS A 6 25.76 -20.99 -1.84
C LYS A 6 24.76 -19.90 -1.45
N LEU A 7 25.03 -19.13 -0.40
CA LEU A 7 24.15 -18.05 0.01
C LEU A 7 24.14 -16.88 -0.99
N LEU A 8 25.29 -16.56 -1.58
CA LEU A 8 25.39 -15.56 -2.65
C LEU A 8 24.62 -15.97 -3.92
N GLU A 9 24.30 -17.25 -4.09
CA GLU A 9 23.47 -17.76 -5.18
C GLU A 9 22.00 -17.89 -4.77
N ASP A 10 21.72 -18.51 -3.62
CA ASP A 10 20.37 -18.83 -3.16
C ASP A 10 19.57 -17.58 -2.78
N ILE A 11 20.19 -16.59 -2.14
CA ILE A 11 19.50 -15.40 -1.64
C ILE A 11 18.95 -14.54 -2.80
N PRO A 12 19.74 -14.09 -3.79
CA PRO A 12 19.20 -13.27 -4.87
C PRO A 12 18.14 -14.03 -5.67
N ASN A 13 18.37 -15.31 -5.96
CA ASN A 13 17.39 -16.17 -6.63
C ASN A 13 16.07 -16.27 -5.85
N LYS A 14 16.14 -16.42 -4.51
CA LYS A 14 14.95 -16.49 -3.67
C LYS A 14 14.21 -15.16 -3.59
N ILE A 15 14.93 -14.03 -3.52
CA ILE A 15 14.34 -12.69 -3.57
C ILE A 15 13.59 -12.51 -4.89
N GLN A 16 14.22 -12.84 -6.03
CA GLN A 16 13.58 -12.74 -7.34
C GLN A 16 12.35 -13.65 -7.45
N ASN A 17 12.49 -14.94 -7.11
CA ASN A 17 11.42 -15.92 -7.28
C ASN A 17 10.21 -15.67 -6.36
N LYS A 18 10.42 -15.13 -5.16
CA LYS A 18 9.32 -14.88 -4.20
C LYS A 18 8.73 -13.48 -4.29
N LEU A 19 9.56 -12.47 -4.54
CA LEU A 19 9.16 -11.07 -4.46
C LEU A 19 9.08 -10.40 -5.82
N GLY A 20 9.66 -10.98 -6.87
CA GLY A 20 9.71 -10.40 -8.21
C GLY A 20 10.66 -9.19 -8.32
N ILE A 21 11.54 -8.99 -7.34
CA ILE A 21 12.52 -7.89 -7.33
C ILE A 21 13.95 -8.41 -7.42
N VAL A 22 14.87 -7.54 -7.82
CA VAL A 22 16.31 -7.79 -7.78
C VAL A 22 16.92 -6.96 -6.64
N ALA A 23 17.84 -7.56 -5.90
CA ALA A 23 18.59 -6.93 -4.83
C ALA A 23 20.05 -7.35 -4.91
N ASP A 24 20.97 -6.45 -4.58
CA ASP A 24 22.38 -6.76 -4.54
C ASP A 24 22.70 -7.52 -3.25
N VAL A 25 23.48 -8.60 -3.37
CA VAL A 25 23.86 -9.46 -2.25
C VAL A 25 25.38 -9.56 -2.20
N ASN A 26 25.98 -8.97 -1.17
CA ASN A 26 27.41 -8.87 -1.01
C ASN A 26 27.89 -9.73 0.17
N LEU A 27 29.07 -10.33 0.05
CA LEU A 27 29.78 -10.94 1.18
C LEU A 27 30.84 -9.96 1.65
N LEU A 28 30.70 -9.47 2.88
CA LEU A 28 31.59 -8.49 3.49
C LEU A 28 32.19 -9.07 4.78
N THR A 29 33.30 -8.50 5.23
CA THR A 29 33.97 -8.88 6.48
C THR A 29 34.15 -7.64 7.35
N LYS A 30 33.77 -7.74 8.62
CA LYS A 30 33.96 -6.69 9.63
C LYS A 30 34.42 -7.32 10.93
N ASP A 31 35.47 -6.76 11.52
CA ASP A 31 36.06 -7.25 12.79
C ASP A 31 36.43 -8.75 12.74
N GLY A 32 36.87 -9.23 11.58
CA GLY A 32 37.20 -10.64 11.33
C GLY A 32 36.00 -11.57 11.19
N LEU A 33 34.78 -11.03 11.19
CA LEU A 33 33.53 -11.79 11.01
C LEU A 33 32.92 -11.49 9.64
N ASP A 34 32.61 -12.55 8.89
CA ASP A 34 31.90 -12.44 7.62
C ASP A 34 30.40 -12.24 7.85
N TYR A 35 29.80 -11.36 7.05
CA TYR A 35 28.35 -11.15 7.00
C TYR A 35 27.88 -10.95 5.55
N ILE A 36 26.60 -11.20 5.32
CA ILE A 36 25.94 -10.91 4.05
C ILE A 36 25.24 -9.57 4.17
N GLU A 37 25.54 -8.66 3.25
CA GLU A 37 24.80 -7.43 3.06
C GLU A 37 23.80 -7.63 1.92
N ILE A 38 22.55 -7.23 2.15
CA ILE A 38 21.50 -7.23 1.12
C ILE A 38 21.06 -5.78 0.92
N VAL A 39 21.38 -5.23 -0.24
CA VAL A 39 21.04 -3.85 -0.59
C VAL A 39 19.76 -3.84 -1.41
N VAL A 40 18.73 -3.17 -0.90
CA VAL A 40 17.42 -3.07 -1.54
C VAL A 40 17.11 -1.60 -1.81
N SER A 41 17.03 -1.22 -3.08
CA SER A 41 16.59 0.12 -3.48
C SER A 41 15.10 0.31 -3.19
N PRO A 42 14.63 1.52 -2.86
CA PRO A 42 13.20 1.79 -2.72
C PRO A 42 12.43 1.53 -4.02
N TRP A 43 11.35 0.76 -3.95
CA TRP A 43 10.48 0.49 -5.10
C TRP A 43 9.25 1.42 -5.12
N SER A 44 8.93 1.90 -6.32
CA SER A 44 7.76 2.75 -6.58
C SER A 44 6.46 1.96 -6.47
N PHE A 45 6.45 0.71 -6.93
CA PHE A 45 5.29 -0.17 -6.92
C PHE A 45 5.25 -1.09 -5.68
N PRO A 46 4.06 -1.57 -5.29
CA PRO A 46 3.92 -2.56 -4.22
C PRO A 46 4.69 -3.85 -4.53
N VAL A 47 5.38 -4.39 -3.53
CA VAL A 47 6.03 -5.71 -3.61
C VAL A 47 5.19 -6.70 -2.81
N ASN A 48 4.74 -7.76 -3.49
CA ASN A 48 3.96 -8.83 -2.89
C ASN A 48 4.88 -9.91 -2.29
N TYR A 49 4.49 -10.47 -1.15
CA TYR A 49 5.12 -11.65 -0.58
C TYR A 49 4.04 -12.68 -0.24
N ASP A 50 3.93 -13.74 -1.03
CA ASP A 50 2.97 -14.84 -0.83
C ASP A 50 1.51 -14.34 -0.63
N GLY A 51 1.09 -13.33 -1.41
CA GLY A 51 -0.25 -12.73 -1.30
C GLY A 51 -0.39 -11.64 -0.24
N GLU A 52 0.66 -11.37 0.53
CA GLU A 52 0.66 -10.40 1.62
C GLU A 52 1.48 -9.15 1.31
N TYR A 53 1.12 -8.05 1.97
CA TYR A 53 1.87 -6.79 1.96
C TYR A 53 2.24 -6.41 3.38
N HIS A 54 3.49 -6.01 3.55
CA HIS A 54 4.03 -5.71 4.87
C HIS A 54 4.67 -4.33 4.88
N TYR A 55 4.50 -3.62 5.99
CA TYR A 55 5.13 -2.33 6.22
C TYR A 55 6.06 -2.39 7.43
N ARG A 56 7.25 -1.83 7.30
CA ARG A 56 8.21 -1.72 8.41
C ARG A 56 7.97 -0.41 9.14
N SER A 57 7.72 -0.49 10.43
CA SER A 57 7.68 0.65 11.33
C SER A 57 8.77 0.48 12.39
N GLY A 58 9.84 1.25 12.29
CA GLY A 58 11.02 1.07 13.14
C GLY A 58 11.63 -0.33 12.99
N SER A 59 11.67 -1.09 14.08
CA SER A 59 12.23 -2.46 14.12
C SER A 59 11.19 -3.56 13.90
N THR A 60 9.91 -3.22 13.74
CA THR A 60 8.82 -4.19 13.60
C THR A 60 8.26 -4.23 12.18
N LYS A 61 7.86 -5.44 11.76
CA LYS A 61 7.17 -5.71 10.50
C LYS A 61 5.68 -5.89 10.80
N HIS A 62 4.83 -5.14 10.09
CA HIS A 62 3.38 -5.19 10.24
C HIS A 62 2.74 -5.70 8.95
N LEU A 63 1.88 -6.72 9.08
CA LEU A 63 1.02 -7.15 7.99
C LEU A 63 -0.07 -6.10 7.76
N LEU A 64 -0.17 -5.60 6.53
CA LEU A 64 -1.19 -4.65 6.13
C LEU A 64 -2.51 -5.38 5.87
N ARG A 65 -3.60 -4.89 6.48
CA ARG A 65 -4.96 -5.41 6.32
C ARG A 65 -5.97 -4.26 6.30
N GLY A 66 -7.16 -4.51 5.77
CA GLY A 66 -8.27 -3.54 5.73
C GLY A 66 -7.84 -2.20 5.12
N ASN A 67 -8.25 -1.10 5.74
CA ASN A 67 -7.98 0.25 5.24
C ASN A 67 -6.48 0.58 5.11
N ALA A 68 -5.62 0.00 5.96
CA ALA A 68 -4.17 0.22 5.86
C ALA A 68 -3.58 -0.37 4.57
N LEU A 69 -4.09 -1.54 4.14
CA LEU A 69 -3.71 -2.15 2.86
C LEU A 69 -4.22 -1.33 1.67
N ILE A 70 -5.49 -0.90 1.71
CA ILE A 70 -6.10 -0.09 0.64
C ILE A 70 -5.30 1.21 0.45
N ASN A 71 -5.04 1.94 1.54
CA ASN A 71 -4.28 3.18 1.49
C ASN A 71 -2.85 2.99 0.98
N PHE A 72 -2.17 1.91 1.40
CA PHE A 72 -0.84 1.58 0.92
C PHE A 72 -0.83 1.33 -0.60
N LEU A 73 -1.78 0.54 -1.10
CA LEU A 73 -1.88 0.24 -2.53
C LEU A 73 -2.14 1.52 -3.34
N MET A 74 -3.15 2.32 -2.95
CA MET A 74 -3.46 3.59 -3.62
C MET A 74 -2.26 4.53 -3.68
N THR A 75 -1.57 4.72 -2.55
CA THR A 75 -0.38 5.58 -2.47
C THR A 75 0.73 5.11 -3.41
N LYS A 76 0.95 3.79 -3.51
CA LYS A 76 2.03 3.21 -4.31
C LYS A 76 1.69 3.05 -5.79
N THR A 77 0.43 2.89 -6.15
CA THR A 77 0.00 2.80 -7.56
C THR A 77 -0.29 4.17 -8.17
N GLY A 78 -0.34 5.23 -7.35
CA GLY A 78 -0.75 6.55 -7.81
C GLY A 78 -2.25 6.64 -8.15
N LEU A 79 -3.02 5.58 -7.85
CA LEU A 79 -4.47 5.61 -7.94
C LEU A 79 -4.98 6.48 -6.80
N LYS A 80 -5.49 7.66 -7.17
CA LYS A 80 -6.22 8.47 -6.21
C LYS A 80 -7.55 7.79 -5.89
N TRP A 81 -7.97 7.86 -4.62
CA TRP A 81 -9.26 7.31 -4.19
C TRP A 81 -10.45 7.95 -4.92
N ASP A 82 -10.30 9.20 -5.38
CA ASP A 82 -11.29 9.96 -6.17
C ASP A 82 -11.27 9.64 -7.69
N ALA A 83 -10.29 8.87 -8.18
CA ALA A 83 -10.21 8.49 -9.59
C ALA A 83 -11.13 7.30 -9.94
N ALA A 84 -11.67 6.62 -8.92
CA ALA A 84 -12.68 5.59 -9.12
C ALA A 84 -14.02 6.26 -9.45
N THR A 85 -14.42 6.22 -10.72
CA THR A 85 -15.76 6.67 -11.14
C THR A 85 -16.83 5.81 -10.48
N ILE A 86 -17.76 6.44 -9.75
CA ILE A 86 -18.98 5.77 -9.32
C ILE A 86 -19.81 5.55 -10.58
N SER A 87 -20.00 4.29 -11.00
CA SER A 87 -20.69 3.95 -12.25
C SER A 87 -22.16 4.35 -12.30
N ASN A 88 -22.74 4.74 -11.15
CA ASN A 88 -24.17 4.97 -10.98
C ASN A 88 -24.52 6.46 -10.82
N ILE A 89 -23.56 7.38 -11.02
CA ILE A 89 -23.78 8.82 -10.92
C ILE A 89 -23.06 9.48 -12.10
N GLY A 90 -23.82 9.99 -13.07
CA GLY A 90 -23.33 10.81 -14.17
C GLY A 90 -23.26 12.30 -13.80
N ILE A 91 -22.65 13.12 -14.66
CA ILE A 91 -22.68 14.59 -14.50
C ILE A 91 -24.12 15.11 -14.53
N ASP A 92 -24.99 14.48 -15.32
CA ASP A 92 -26.40 14.86 -15.44
C ASP A 92 -27.19 14.60 -14.14
N ASP A 93 -26.71 13.70 -13.27
CA ASP A 93 -27.28 13.47 -11.93
C ASP A 93 -26.85 14.55 -10.91
N LEU A 94 -25.91 15.43 -11.26
CA LEU A 94 -25.47 16.55 -10.43
C LEU A 94 -26.39 17.78 -10.58
N ASP A 95 -27.28 17.80 -11.57
CA ASP A 95 -28.30 18.84 -11.75
C ASP A 95 -29.53 18.55 -10.87
N ILE A 96 -29.26 18.31 -9.58
CA ILE A 96 -30.28 18.15 -8.55
C ILE A 96 -30.13 19.24 -7.51
N SER A 97 -31.24 19.69 -6.95
CA SER A 97 -31.21 20.73 -5.93
C SER A 97 -30.43 20.25 -4.70
N ASN A 98 -29.79 21.17 -3.97
CA ASN A 98 -29.13 20.84 -2.71
C ASN A 98 -30.06 20.09 -1.74
N ALA A 99 -31.37 20.38 -1.74
CA ALA A 99 -32.34 19.66 -0.92
C ALA A 99 -32.48 18.19 -1.33
N GLU A 100 -32.59 17.93 -2.63
CA GLU A 100 -32.72 16.59 -3.19
C GLU A 100 -31.45 15.75 -3.00
N LEU A 101 -30.28 16.37 -3.17
CA LEU A 101 -28.98 15.72 -2.91
C LEU A 101 -28.89 15.22 -1.47
N LEU A 102 -29.36 16.03 -0.51
CA LEU A 102 -29.32 15.68 0.91
C LEU A 102 -30.26 14.54 1.27
N GLU A 103 -31.40 14.46 0.60
CA GLU A 103 -32.35 13.36 0.75
C GLU A 103 -31.78 12.06 0.15
N LYS A 104 -31.25 12.11 -1.08
CA LYS A 104 -30.66 10.94 -1.75
C LYS A 104 -29.45 10.36 -1.03
N LEU A 105 -28.64 11.21 -0.39
CA LEU A 105 -27.48 10.77 0.39
C LEU A 105 -27.81 10.43 1.86
N ASP A 106 -29.10 10.48 2.24
CA ASP A 106 -29.57 10.24 3.61
C ASP A 106 -28.78 11.09 4.63
N LEU A 107 -28.62 12.39 4.34
CA LEU A 107 -27.84 13.33 5.17
C LEU A 107 -28.72 14.20 6.09
N VAL A 108 -30.03 13.97 6.08
CA VAL A 108 -31.02 14.63 6.94
C VAL A 108 -31.65 13.60 7.86
N ALA A 109 -31.80 13.93 9.14
CA ALA A 109 -32.59 13.15 10.09
C ALA A 109 -33.31 14.12 11.02
N ASP A 110 -34.62 13.91 11.24
CA ASP A 110 -35.45 14.72 12.15
C ASP A 110 -35.35 16.24 11.91
N GLY A 111 -35.31 16.66 10.64
CA GLY A 111 -35.17 18.07 10.25
C GLY A 111 -33.78 18.67 10.55
N LYS A 112 -32.80 17.84 10.92
CA LYS A 112 -31.43 18.24 11.24
C LYS A 112 -30.43 17.56 10.32
N LEU A 113 -29.25 18.17 10.23
CA LEU A 113 -28.15 17.67 9.39
C LEU A 113 -27.28 16.69 10.15
N LYS A 114 -26.96 15.56 9.50
CA LYS A 114 -26.03 14.58 10.05
C LYS A 114 -24.61 15.18 10.08
N ARG A 115 -23.81 14.79 11.08
CA ARG A 115 -22.44 15.31 11.30
C ARG A 115 -21.52 15.15 10.09
N ALA A 116 -21.71 14.12 9.28
CA ALA A 116 -20.98 13.89 8.04
C ALA A 116 -21.04 15.10 7.07
N ARG A 117 -22.10 15.92 7.14
CA ARG A 117 -22.29 17.10 6.30
C ARG A 117 -21.45 18.31 6.72
N ALA A 118 -21.19 18.50 8.02
CA ALA A 118 -20.43 19.65 8.51
C ALA A 118 -18.95 19.65 8.06
N LEU A 119 -18.50 18.52 7.49
CA LEU A 119 -17.15 18.36 6.94
C LEU A 119 -17.08 18.58 5.42
N CYS A 120 -18.23 18.58 4.73
CA CYS A 120 -18.32 18.64 3.26
C CYS A 120 -18.73 20.03 2.73
N PHE A 121 -18.94 21.01 3.61
CA PHE A 121 -19.27 22.40 3.29
C PHE A 121 -18.48 23.35 4.19
#